data_AF-A0A2V7YF29-F1
#
_entry.id   AF-A0A2V7YF29-F1
#
_cell.length_a   1.000
_cell.length_b   1.000
_cell.length_c   1.000
_cell.angle_alpha   90.00
_cell.angle_beta   90.00
_cell.angle_gamma   90.00
#
_symmetry.space_group_name_H-M   'P 1'
#
loop_
_entity.id
_entity.type
_entity.pdbx_description
1 polymer ?
#
loop_
_entity_poly.entity_id
_entity_poly.type
_entity_poly.pdbx_seq_one_letter_code
_entity_poly.pdbx_strand_id
1 'polypeptide(L)'
;MKRAPLLPALALAALLAWLVGYPLLMTLLEALGGAKGWTLHWFGEFIHRPDEWLALWRSLWISAASVLLAALIGIPLAFLFERTEFPGRRVLGAIVALPVALPPLVGVIAFLFLYGESGFVSRAVQALLRLQDPPWRLTGPLAILLVHAYSMYVYFYLFTRAGLARLDAALLEAAASLGAGRWRALFRVTLPLLRPALAGAALLTFMTALASFSAPYLFGGGFRVMTTQIIASKLNGEVALAQVETVMLAGLALLALGAMRRADRMVSVGTGVRGIAPARRELRGPLARGAAGLFGWLLAILLLLPHAVLLLVSLVPAFTWTSEPFPPVLNLGNWKSLVTASEHLRPLVNSLWMALVATALALAIGFAAARLASLRSDRMRGVLEGMIAIPWAVPGTVFAIALAATFSVNQPWIGRFVLIGTPVILPLAYVVRDLPLTGRAALAGLRQLDPALEEAAASLGAGRWRRLTRVVLPLLRPALAAGAGLAFITALGDFIVSIVLYTFDTRPISIEILSNLRLQDLGMAAVYGVLLMTASAAAFLLWGQGEAR
;
A
#
# COMPACT_ATOMS: atom_id res chain seq x y z
N MET A 1 40.06 8.60 -7.87
CA MET A 1 38.90 7.75 -8.28
C MET A 1 38.38 8.19 -9.65
N LYS A 2 38.50 7.37 -10.71
CA LYS A 2 37.90 7.68 -12.03
C LYS A 2 36.36 7.67 -11.89
N ARG A 3 35.73 8.85 -11.94
CA ARG A 3 34.27 9.04 -11.99
C ARG A 3 33.69 8.03 -12.97
N ALA A 4 32.62 7.32 -12.57
CA ALA A 4 31.96 6.37 -13.48
C ALA A 4 31.58 7.07 -14.81
N PRO A 5 31.45 6.37 -15.95
CA PRO A 5 31.16 7.03 -17.24
C PRO A 5 29.77 7.68 -17.20
N LEU A 6 29.62 8.97 -17.53
CA LEU A 6 28.36 9.72 -17.37
C LEU A 6 27.18 9.14 -18.17
N LEU A 7 27.47 8.56 -19.33
CA LEU A 7 26.51 8.00 -20.28
C LEU A 7 25.49 7.01 -19.69
N PRO A 8 25.87 5.93 -18.96
CA PRO A 8 24.88 5.02 -18.35
C PRO A 8 23.96 5.69 -17.34
N ALA A 9 24.41 6.73 -16.61
CA ALA A 9 23.54 7.45 -15.70
C ALA A 9 22.51 8.31 -16.46
N LEU A 10 22.94 8.94 -17.56
CA LEU A 10 22.04 9.68 -18.45
C LEU A 10 21.04 8.75 -19.15
N ALA A 11 21.50 7.61 -19.65
CA ALA A 11 20.64 6.61 -20.28
C ALA A 11 19.60 6.07 -19.30
N LEU A 12 19.99 5.76 -18.06
CA LEU A 12 19.06 5.32 -17.04
C LEU A 12 18.09 6.42 -16.59
N ALA A 13 18.57 7.66 -16.47
CA ALA A 13 17.70 8.80 -16.18
C ALA A 13 16.68 9.02 -17.32
N ALA A 14 17.10 8.88 -18.58
CA ALA A 14 16.19 8.96 -19.73
C ALA A 14 15.16 7.83 -19.74
N LEU A 15 15.57 6.59 -19.42
CA LEU A 15 14.66 5.45 -19.26
C LEU A 15 13.63 5.71 -18.15
N LEU A 16 14.08 6.15 -16.98
CA LEU A 16 13.17 6.50 -15.87
C LEU A 16 12.26 7.68 -16.24
N ALA A 17 12.74 8.63 -17.06
CA ALA A 17 11.95 9.78 -17.49
C ALA A 17 10.82 9.31 -18.39
N TRP A 18 11.16 8.45 -19.36
CA TRP A 18 10.20 7.85 -20.27
C TRP A 18 9.21 6.91 -19.57
N LEU A 19 9.65 6.18 -18.55
CA LEU A 19 8.82 5.21 -17.84
C LEU A 19 7.88 5.86 -16.82
N VAL A 20 8.35 6.89 -16.11
CA VAL A 20 7.64 7.48 -14.95
C VAL A 20 7.13 8.89 -15.23
N GLY A 21 8.02 9.79 -15.67
CA GLY A 21 7.68 11.21 -15.83
C GLY A 21 6.86 11.49 -17.08
N TYR A 22 7.17 10.79 -18.17
CA TYR A 22 6.59 11.00 -19.47
C TYR A 22 5.10 10.65 -19.52
N PRO A 23 4.61 9.54 -18.90
CA PRO A 23 3.17 9.31 -18.86
C PRO A 23 2.40 10.39 -18.10
N LEU A 24 2.94 10.87 -16.98
CA LEU A 24 2.33 11.97 -16.22
C LEU A 24 2.29 13.27 -17.02
N LEU A 25 3.36 13.55 -17.78
CA LEU A 25 3.41 14.68 -18.70
C LEU A 25 2.36 14.53 -19.82
N MET A 26 2.24 13.35 -20.43
CA MET A 26 1.25 13.11 -21.48
C MET A 26 -0.17 13.30 -20.98
N THR A 27 -0.50 12.82 -19.78
CA THR A 27 -1.80 13.11 -19.14
C THR A 27 -2.04 14.61 -18.95
N LEU A 28 -1.02 15.36 -18.50
CA LEU A 28 -1.15 16.82 -18.38
C LEU A 28 -1.39 17.50 -19.73
N LEU A 29 -0.67 17.09 -20.77
CA LEU A 29 -0.81 17.63 -22.12
C LEU A 29 -2.18 17.29 -22.72
N GLU A 30 -2.67 16.06 -22.52
CA GLU A 30 -4.00 15.64 -22.98
C GLU A 30 -5.13 16.33 -22.20
N ALA A 31 -4.95 16.59 -20.89
CA ALA A 31 -5.89 17.38 -20.10
C ALA A 31 -6.03 18.82 -20.59
N LEU A 32 -4.96 19.38 -21.17
CA LEU A 32 -4.94 20.71 -21.79
C LEU A 32 -5.31 20.67 -23.28
N GLY A 33 -5.59 19.48 -23.84
CA GLY A 33 -5.88 19.29 -25.26
C GLY A 33 -7.36 19.48 -25.60
N GLY A 34 -7.63 19.97 -26.81
CA GLY A 34 -8.97 20.13 -27.37
C GLY A 34 -8.97 20.01 -28.89
N ALA A 35 -10.16 19.97 -29.49
CA ALA A 35 -10.35 19.73 -30.92
C ALA A 35 -9.60 20.72 -31.85
N LYS A 36 -9.34 21.95 -31.38
CA LYS A 36 -8.68 23.03 -32.14
C LYS A 36 -7.31 23.43 -31.56
N GLY A 37 -6.75 22.63 -30.65
CA GLY A 37 -5.49 22.95 -29.95
C GLY A 37 -5.67 23.00 -28.43
N TRP A 38 -4.84 23.79 -27.76
CA TRP A 38 -4.80 23.86 -26.29
C TRP A 38 -6.03 24.59 -25.74
N THR A 39 -6.62 24.06 -24.67
CA THR A 39 -7.84 24.59 -24.05
C THR A 39 -7.86 24.33 -22.54
N LEU A 40 -8.59 25.18 -21.81
CA LEU A 40 -8.93 24.98 -20.40
C LEU A 40 -10.40 24.56 -20.20
N HIS A 41 -11.11 24.25 -21.29
CA HIS A 41 -12.54 23.91 -21.24
C HIS A 41 -12.84 22.81 -20.22
N TRP A 42 -12.09 21.70 -20.26
CA TRP A 42 -12.30 20.56 -19.36
C TRP A 42 -11.95 20.86 -17.89
N PHE A 43 -11.03 21.80 -17.63
CA PHE A 43 -10.81 22.32 -16.28
C PHE A 43 -11.99 23.18 -15.82
N GLY A 44 -12.60 23.94 -16.74
CA GLY A 44 -13.85 24.64 -16.50
C GLY A 44 -14.99 23.68 -16.15
N GLU A 45 -15.19 22.63 -16.95
CA GLU A 45 -16.18 21.58 -16.70
C GLU A 45 -15.97 20.91 -15.34
N PHE A 46 -14.73 20.58 -14.99
CA PHE A 46 -14.39 20.01 -13.68
C PHE A 46 -14.82 20.91 -12.51
N ILE A 47 -14.67 22.23 -12.64
CA ILE A 47 -15.05 23.19 -11.58
C ILE A 47 -16.57 23.39 -11.54
N HIS A 48 -17.24 23.42 -12.70
CA HIS A 48 -18.68 23.73 -12.78
C HIS A 48 -19.57 22.51 -12.54
N ARG A 49 -19.08 21.29 -12.80
CA ARG A 49 -19.80 20.05 -12.50
C ARG A 49 -19.60 19.68 -11.02
N PRO A 50 -20.66 19.74 -10.18
CA PRO A 50 -20.51 19.55 -8.75
C PRO A 50 -19.90 18.20 -8.37
N ASP A 51 -20.23 17.12 -9.09
CA ASP A 51 -19.75 15.78 -8.79
C ASP A 51 -18.23 15.64 -8.94
N GLU A 52 -17.62 16.36 -9.89
CA GLU A 52 -16.18 16.25 -10.20
C GLU A 52 -15.34 16.93 -9.11
N TRP A 53 -15.63 18.20 -8.83
CA TRP A 53 -15.01 18.92 -7.72
C TRP A 53 -15.30 18.24 -6.36
N LEU A 54 -16.53 17.78 -6.15
CA LEU A 54 -16.90 17.11 -4.91
C LEU A 54 -16.15 15.79 -4.72
N ALA A 55 -15.82 15.06 -5.79
CA ALA A 55 -14.97 13.87 -5.71
C ALA A 55 -13.55 14.21 -5.19
N LEU A 56 -12.98 15.36 -5.57
CA LEU A 56 -11.67 15.82 -5.06
C LEU A 56 -11.76 16.16 -3.57
N TRP A 57 -12.79 16.90 -3.18
CA TRP A 57 -13.03 17.24 -1.78
C TRP A 57 -13.27 15.99 -0.93
N ARG A 58 -14.10 15.05 -1.41
CA ARG A 58 -14.36 13.76 -0.76
C ARG A 58 -13.09 12.94 -0.60
N SER A 59 -12.19 12.93 -1.59
CA SER A 59 -10.86 12.33 -1.49
C SER A 59 -10.02 12.94 -0.36
N LEU A 60 -9.93 14.27 -0.30
CA LEU A 60 -9.19 14.97 0.74
C LEU A 60 -9.78 14.69 2.13
N TRP A 61 -11.09 14.84 2.28
CA TRP A 61 -11.81 14.64 3.53
C TRP A 61 -11.71 13.20 4.04
N ILE A 62 -11.96 12.18 3.18
CA ILE A 62 -11.81 10.77 3.57
C ILE A 62 -10.38 10.49 4.02
N SER A 63 -9.39 11.02 3.31
CA SER A 63 -7.98 10.77 3.64
C SER A 63 -7.62 11.35 5.00
N ALA A 64 -8.07 12.58 5.30
CA ALA A 64 -7.87 13.20 6.60
C ALA A 64 -8.60 12.46 7.74
N ALA A 65 -9.87 12.09 7.53
CA ALA A 65 -10.64 11.32 8.51
C ALA A 65 -10.03 9.94 8.78
N SER A 66 -9.49 9.29 7.75
CA SER A 66 -8.79 8.00 7.86
C SER A 66 -7.53 8.10 8.72
N VAL A 67 -6.76 9.18 8.59
CA VAL A 67 -5.60 9.46 9.46
C VAL A 67 -6.01 9.58 10.92
N LEU A 68 -7.08 10.34 11.20
CA LEU A 68 -7.57 10.53 12.57
C LEU A 68 -8.05 9.23 13.20
N LEU A 69 -8.85 8.43 12.46
CA LEU A 69 -9.35 7.14 12.95
C LEU A 69 -8.21 6.14 13.15
N ALA A 70 -7.28 6.04 12.19
CA ALA A 70 -6.12 5.18 12.30
C ALA A 70 -5.22 5.56 13.49
N ALA A 71 -5.04 6.86 13.76
CA ALA A 71 -4.29 7.36 14.91
C ALA A 71 -4.98 7.04 16.24
N LEU A 72 -6.30 7.25 16.31
CA LEU A 72 -7.12 6.99 17.50
C LEU A 72 -7.06 5.52 17.92
N ILE A 73 -6.87 4.59 16.98
CA ILE A 73 -6.75 3.15 17.24
C ILE A 73 -5.28 2.76 17.43
N GLY A 74 -4.40 3.12 16.48
CA GLY A 74 -3.02 2.64 16.44
C GLY A 74 -2.13 3.18 17.54
N ILE A 75 -2.31 4.45 17.95
CA ILE A 75 -1.49 5.05 19.02
C ILE A 75 -1.77 4.36 20.36
N PRO A 76 -3.02 4.24 20.86
CA PRO A 76 -3.28 3.51 22.11
C PRO A 76 -2.77 2.08 22.10
N LEU A 77 -2.93 1.35 20.99
CA LEU A 77 -2.39 -0.01 20.85
C LEU A 77 -0.87 -0.02 20.98
N ALA A 78 -0.16 0.92 20.36
CA ALA A 78 1.30 0.99 20.49
C ALA A 78 1.73 1.21 21.95
N PHE A 79 1.03 2.09 22.68
CA PHE A 79 1.29 2.31 24.10
C PHE A 79 1.00 1.06 24.94
N LEU A 80 -0.11 0.36 24.67
CA LEU A 80 -0.47 -0.88 25.36
C LEU A 80 0.63 -1.93 25.15
N PHE A 81 0.99 -2.24 23.91
CA PHE A 81 1.92 -3.33 23.60
C PHE A 81 3.39 -3.02 23.89
N GLU A 82 3.80 -1.75 23.87
CA GLU A 82 5.20 -1.38 24.11
C GLU A 82 5.47 -1.00 25.57
N ARG A 83 4.51 -0.43 26.30
CA ARG A 83 4.74 0.02 27.70
C ARG A 83 4.17 -0.90 28.78
N THR A 84 3.32 -1.87 28.43
CA THR A 84 2.74 -2.79 29.43
C THR A 84 3.13 -4.24 29.18
N GLU A 85 3.36 -5.00 30.25
CA GLU A 85 3.52 -6.45 30.21
C GLU A 85 2.21 -7.13 30.66
N PHE A 86 1.71 -8.07 29.85
CA PHE A 86 0.50 -8.87 30.10
C PHE A 86 0.58 -10.22 29.36
N PRO A 87 -0.18 -11.24 29.79
CA PRO A 87 -0.16 -12.56 29.17
C PRO A 87 -0.52 -12.53 27.68
N GLY A 88 0.24 -13.26 26.84
CA GLY A 88 -0.03 -13.34 25.40
C GLY A 88 0.42 -12.13 24.56
N ARG A 89 1.00 -11.10 25.18
CA ARG A 89 1.40 -9.84 24.50
C ARG A 89 2.22 -10.03 23.21
N ARG A 90 3.16 -10.98 23.18
CA ARG A 90 3.99 -11.24 21.98
C ARG A 90 3.15 -11.74 20.80
N VAL A 91 2.26 -12.70 21.05
CA VAL A 91 1.36 -13.27 20.04
C VAL A 91 0.36 -12.22 19.58
N LEU A 92 -0.29 -11.54 20.52
CA LEU A 92 -1.25 -10.49 20.25
C LEU A 92 -0.62 -9.32 19.47
N GLY A 93 0.62 -8.94 19.80
CA GLY A 93 1.34 -7.89 19.07
C GLY A 93 1.66 -8.27 17.63
N ALA A 94 1.86 -9.56 17.34
CA ALA A 94 2.01 -10.05 15.96
C ALA A 94 0.67 -10.05 15.21
N ILE A 95 -0.43 -10.45 15.86
CA ILE A 95 -1.78 -10.43 15.27
C ILE A 95 -2.21 -9.01 14.91
N VAL A 96 -1.87 -8.03 15.73
CA VAL A 96 -2.15 -6.60 15.49
C VAL A 96 -1.44 -6.07 14.23
N ALA A 97 -0.35 -6.71 13.79
CA ALA A 97 0.31 -6.36 12.53
C ALA A 97 -0.29 -7.07 11.31
N LEU A 98 -1.06 -8.16 11.51
CA LEU A 98 -1.52 -9.05 10.44
C LEU A 98 -2.36 -8.37 9.33
N PRO A 99 -3.25 -7.38 9.62
CA PRO A 99 -4.05 -6.74 8.58
C PRO A 99 -3.24 -6.13 7.43
N VAL A 100 -1.96 -5.77 7.67
CA VAL A 100 -1.06 -5.24 6.63
C VAL A 100 -0.74 -6.28 5.54
N ALA A 101 -0.90 -7.57 5.84
CA ALA A 101 -0.63 -8.65 4.91
C ALA A 101 -1.77 -8.87 3.89
N LEU A 102 -2.97 -8.35 4.16
CA LEU A 102 -4.09 -8.47 3.22
C LEU A 102 -3.91 -7.48 2.06
N PRO A 103 -3.88 -7.97 0.80
CA PRO A 103 -3.99 -7.06 -0.32
C PRO A 103 -5.28 -6.23 -0.23
N PRO A 104 -5.28 -4.95 -0.68
CA PRO A 104 -6.39 -4.03 -0.40
C PRO A 104 -7.77 -4.56 -0.81
N LEU A 105 -7.87 -5.16 -2.00
CA LEU A 105 -9.13 -5.75 -2.46
C LEU A 105 -9.57 -6.92 -1.57
N VAL A 106 -8.64 -7.80 -1.18
CA VAL A 106 -8.92 -8.97 -0.34
C VAL A 106 -9.48 -8.54 1.02
N GLY A 107 -8.89 -7.51 1.63
CA GLY A 107 -9.42 -6.94 2.88
C GLY A 107 -10.84 -6.38 2.73
N VAL A 108 -11.13 -5.69 1.62
CA VAL A 108 -12.45 -5.12 1.35
C VAL A 108 -13.51 -6.21 1.16
N ILE A 109 -13.21 -7.28 0.43
CA ILE A 109 -14.17 -8.36 0.19
C ILE A 109 -14.39 -9.21 1.45
N ALA A 110 -13.37 -9.38 2.28
CA ALA A 110 -13.49 -10.02 3.58
C ALA A 110 -14.43 -9.20 4.50
N PHE A 111 -14.33 -7.87 4.45
CA PHE A 111 -15.28 -6.97 5.10
C PHE A 111 -16.69 -7.09 4.54
N LEU A 112 -16.83 -7.23 3.23
CA LEU A 112 -18.13 -7.42 2.58
C LEU A 112 -18.79 -8.72 3.05
N PHE A 113 -18.06 -9.83 3.09
CA PHE A 113 -18.58 -11.12 3.55
C PHE A 113 -18.90 -11.14 5.05
N LEU A 114 -18.14 -10.41 5.86
CA LEU A 114 -18.34 -10.42 7.31
C LEU A 114 -19.42 -9.43 7.74
N TYR A 115 -19.35 -8.18 7.27
CA TYR A 115 -20.15 -7.06 7.77
C TYR A 115 -21.12 -6.47 6.75
N GLY A 116 -21.08 -6.89 5.48
CA GLY A 116 -22.04 -6.45 4.46
C GLY A 116 -23.48 -6.79 4.85
N GLU A 117 -24.44 -6.28 4.07
CA GLU A 117 -25.88 -6.50 4.33
C GLU A 117 -26.24 -8.00 4.43
N SER A 118 -25.67 -8.81 3.54
CA SER A 118 -25.77 -10.29 3.58
C SER A 118 -24.58 -10.98 4.25
N GLY A 119 -23.75 -10.23 5.00
CA GLY A 119 -22.60 -10.79 5.67
C GLY A 119 -22.94 -11.56 6.96
N PHE A 120 -22.02 -12.41 7.41
CA PHE A 120 -22.17 -13.26 8.58
C PHE A 120 -22.66 -12.51 9.83
N VAL A 121 -22.03 -11.39 10.17
CA VAL A 121 -22.36 -10.63 11.38
C VAL A 121 -23.73 -9.97 11.25
N SER A 122 -24.05 -9.40 10.08
CA SER A 122 -25.34 -8.78 9.81
C SER A 122 -26.48 -9.80 9.97
N ARG A 123 -26.34 -10.97 9.33
CA ARG A 123 -27.35 -12.03 9.38
C ARG A 123 -27.43 -12.71 10.75
N ALA A 124 -26.32 -12.89 11.45
CA ALA A 124 -26.32 -13.41 12.82
C ALA A 124 -27.05 -12.47 13.78
N VAL A 125 -26.82 -11.16 13.70
CA VAL A 125 -27.53 -10.16 14.51
C VAL A 125 -29.01 -10.10 14.13
N GLN A 126 -29.33 -10.13 12.84
CA GLN A 126 -30.71 -10.19 12.36
C GLN A 126 -31.46 -11.39 12.96
N ALA A 127 -30.85 -12.58 12.92
CA ALA A 127 -31.44 -13.81 13.46
C ALA A 127 -31.56 -13.77 14.99
N LEU A 128 -30.52 -13.31 15.69
CA LEU A 128 -30.49 -13.24 17.15
C LEU A 128 -31.54 -12.27 17.70
N LEU A 129 -31.72 -11.12 17.05
CA LEU A 129 -32.67 -10.09 17.43
C LEU A 129 -34.04 -10.23 16.76
N ARG A 130 -34.22 -11.26 15.90
CA ARG A 130 -35.44 -11.53 15.12
C ARG A 130 -35.93 -10.32 14.31
N LEU A 131 -35.00 -9.60 13.67
CA LEU A 131 -35.31 -8.43 12.85
C LEU A 131 -35.84 -8.84 11.47
N GLN A 132 -36.78 -8.07 10.93
CA GLN A 132 -37.33 -8.29 9.58
C GLN A 132 -36.27 -8.04 8.49
N ASP A 133 -35.53 -6.94 8.65
CA ASP A 133 -34.46 -6.54 7.73
C ASP A 133 -33.07 -6.65 8.38
N PRO A 134 -31.99 -6.73 7.56
CA PRO A 134 -30.63 -6.58 8.05
C PRO A 134 -30.47 -5.31 8.91
N PRO A 135 -29.75 -5.40 10.04
CA PRO A 135 -29.61 -4.27 10.97
C PRO A 135 -28.83 -3.08 10.39
N TRP A 136 -28.04 -3.30 9.32
CA TRP A 136 -27.29 -2.23 8.65
C TRP A 136 -26.98 -2.56 7.19
N ARG A 137 -26.63 -1.51 6.44
CA ARG A 137 -26.05 -1.58 5.10
C ARG A 137 -24.70 -0.91 5.08
N LEU A 138 -23.64 -1.64 4.70
CA LEU A 138 -22.31 -1.05 4.52
C LEU A 138 -22.24 -0.33 3.18
N THR A 139 -22.62 0.95 3.18
CA THR A 139 -22.51 1.82 2.01
C THR A 139 -22.17 3.25 2.41
N GLY A 140 -21.55 4.00 1.49
CA GLY A 140 -21.16 5.39 1.68
C GLY A 140 -19.88 5.59 2.48
N PRO A 141 -19.62 6.83 2.95
CA PRO A 141 -18.33 7.22 3.51
C PRO A 141 -17.98 6.48 4.82
N LEU A 142 -18.98 6.14 5.65
CA LEU A 142 -18.73 5.43 6.90
C LEU A 142 -18.19 4.01 6.65
N ALA A 143 -18.71 3.31 5.64
CA ALA A 143 -18.20 1.98 5.28
C ALA A 143 -16.75 2.05 4.79
N ILE A 144 -16.41 3.07 3.99
CA ILE A 144 -15.02 3.31 3.55
C ILE A 144 -14.12 3.59 4.76
N LEU A 145 -14.54 4.45 5.68
CA LEU A 145 -13.78 4.80 6.87
C LEU A 145 -13.59 3.61 7.83
N LEU A 146 -14.57 2.72 7.96
CA LEU A 146 -14.44 1.49 8.74
C LEU A 146 -13.35 0.57 8.17
N VAL A 147 -13.34 0.38 6.84
CA VAL A 147 -12.30 -0.41 6.17
C VAL A 147 -10.92 0.24 6.30
N HIS A 148 -10.83 1.57 6.13
CA HIS A 148 -9.59 2.31 6.31
C HIS A 148 -9.09 2.24 7.77
N ALA A 149 -9.98 2.38 8.75
CA ALA A 149 -9.64 2.25 10.16
C ALA A 149 -9.05 0.87 10.45
N TYR A 150 -9.67 -0.21 9.95
CA TYR A 150 -9.17 -1.58 10.10
C TYR A 150 -7.83 -1.83 9.40
N SER A 151 -7.65 -1.32 8.19
CA SER A 151 -6.47 -1.62 7.36
C SER A 151 -5.27 -0.72 7.66
N MET A 152 -5.51 0.51 8.12
CA MET A 152 -4.47 1.55 8.18
C MET A 152 -4.04 1.93 9.61
N TYR A 153 -4.77 1.53 10.66
CA TYR A 153 -4.33 1.77 12.05
C TYR A 153 -2.93 1.19 12.33
N VAL A 154 -2.57 0.11 11.63
CA VAL A 154 -1.30 -0.60 11.77
C VAL A 154 -0.10 0.32 11.49
N TYR A 155 -0.25 1.31 10.61
CA TYR A 155 0.82 2.28 10.34
C TYR A 155 1.12 3.14 11.58
N PHE A 156 0.09 3.64 12.25
CA PHE A 156 0.25 4.34 13.52
C PHE A 156 0.76 3.42 14.62
N TYR A 157 0.30 2.18 14.68
CA TYR A 157 0.80 1.19 15.64
C TYR A 157 2.32 0.96 15.49
N LEU A 158 2.79 0.61 14.29
CA LEU A 158 4.20 0.28 14.03
C LEU A 158 5.13 1.48 14.22
N PHE A 159 4.76 2.64 13.68
CA PHE A 159 5.60 3.85 13.78
C PHE A 159 5.66 4.38 15.21
N THR A 160 4.52 4.40 15.92
CA THR A 160 4.49 4.83 17.32
C THR A 160 5.29 3.87 18.19
N ARG A 161 5.16 2.55 17.97
CA ARG A 161 5.93 1.53 18.67
C ARG A 161 7.44 1.68 18.44
N ALA A 162 7.86 1.87 17.20
CA ALA A 162 9.26 2.11 16.86
C ALA A 162 9.79 3.44 17.45
N GLY A 163 8.95 4.46 17.54
CA GLY A 163 9.26 5.72 18.23
C GLY A 163 9.44 5.51 19.74
N LEU A 164 8.49 4.80 20.38
CA LEU A 164 8.51 4.50 21.81
C LEU A 164 9.74 3.68 22.21
N ALA A 165 10.15 2.71 21.38
CA ALA A 165 11.34 1.89 21.61
C ALA A 165 12.67 2.66 21.54
N ARG A 166 12.66 3.89 21.00
CA ARG A 166 13.84 4.77 20.91
C ARG A 166 13.85 5.89 21.93
N LEU A 167 12.79 6.05 22.74
CA LEU A 167 12.72 7.09 23.75
C LEU A 167 13.69 6.80 24.90
N ASP A 168 14.43 7.82 25.32
CA ASP A 168 15.30 7.75 26.50
C ASP A 168 14.46 7.77 27.79
N ALA A 169 14.62 6.73 28.61
CA ALA A 169 14.03 6.65 29.94
C ALA A 169 14.39 7.85 30.82
N ALA A 170 15.61 8.39 30.69
CA ALA A 170 16.10 9.50 31.50
C ALA A 170 15.24 10.76 31.35
N LEU A 171 14.65 10.99 30.17
CA LEU A 171 13.74 12.13 29.95
C LEU A 171 12.42 11.99 30.73
N LEU A 172 11.95 10.74 30.91
CA LEU A 172 10.74 10.47 31.69
C LEU A 172 11.02 10.51 33.20
N GLU A 173 12.20 10.07 33.62
CA GLU A 173 12.66 10.16 35.01
C GLU A 173 12.91 11.61 35.42
N ALA A 174 13.58 12.40 34.59
CA ALA A 174 13.77 13.84 34.81
C ALA A 174 12.43 14.58 34.91
N ALA A 175 11.48 14.27 34.02
CA ALA A 175 10.14 14.84 34.10
C ALA A 175 9.44 14.47 35.41
N ALA A 176 9.56 13.21 35.85
CA ALA A 176 8.99 12.75 37.12
C ALA A 176 9.65 13.45 38.33
N SER A 177 10.97 13.63 38.33
CA SER A 177 11.71 14.35 39.38
C SER A 177 11.34 15.83 39.47
N LEU A 178 10.95 16.45 38.34
CA LEU A 178 10.39 17.80 38.29
C LEU A 178 8.89 17.86 38.66
N GLY A 179 8.32 16.77 39.20
CA GLY A 179 6.93 16.70 39.63
C GLY A 179 5.91 16.56 38.49
N ALA A 180 6.34 16.20 37.27
CA ALA A 180 5.40 15.97 36.17
C ALA A 180 4.67 14.62 36.36
N GLY A 181 3.37 14.68 36.62
CA GLY A 181 2.50 13.51 36.62
C GLY A 181 2.40 12.84 35.24
N ARG A 182 1.82 11.63 35.19
CA ARG A 182 1.76 10.76 33.99
C ARG A 182 1.21 11.46 32.73
N TRP A 183 0.11 12.19 32.88
CA TRP A 183 -0.51 12.92 31.78
C TRP A 183 0.34 14.09 31.30
N ARG A 184 0.97 14.82 32.24
CA ARG A 184 1.87 15.92 31.90
C ARG A 184 3.11 15.40 31.17
N ALA A 185 3.70 14.30 31.61
CA ALA A 185 4.81 13.63 30.92
C ALA A 185 4.40 13.06 29.55
N LEU A 186 3.19 12.53 29.41
CA LEU A 186 2.66 12.06 28.12
C LEU A 186 2.56 13.20 27.10
N PHE A 187 1.86 14.29 27.46
CA PHE A 187 1.57 15.38 26.51
C PHE A 187 2.73 16.35 26.31
N ARG A 188 3.61 16.56 27.31
CA ARG A 188 4.73 17.52 27.21
C ARG A 188 6.08 16.90 26.88
N VAL A 189 6.26 15.59 27.07
CA VAL A 189 7.53 14.91 26.79
C VAL A 189 7.35 13.82 25.73
N THR A 190 6.53 12.81 26.02
CA THR A 190 6.41 11.63 25.15
C THR A 190 5.84 11.97 23.77
N LEU A 191 4.64 12.58 23.69
CA LEU A 191 4.00 12.87 22.40
C LEU A 191 4.81 13.86 21.54
N PRO A 192 5.40 14.95 22.09
CA PRO A 192 6.30 15.82 21.35
C PRO A 192 7.50 15.08 20.74
N LEU A 193 8.14 14.18 21.49
CA LEU A 193 9.25 13.36 21.01
C LEU A 193 8.82 12.33 19.95
N LEU A 194 7.56 11.87 20.00
CA LEU A 194 6.98 10.97 19.00
C LEU A 194 6.51 11.70 17.74
N ARG A 195 6.48 13.04 17.70
CA ARG A 195 5.95 13.80 16.55
C ARG A 195 6.52 13.36 15.19
N PRO A 196 7.83 13.13 15.01
CA PRO A 196 8.33 12.66 13.70
C PRO A 196 7.80 11.28 13.30
N ALA A 197 7.67 10.37 14.26
CA ALA A 197 7.11 9.04 14.00
C ALA A 197 5.61 9.13 13.66
N LEU A 198 4.87 9.96 14.39
CA LEU A 198 3.44 10.19 14.15
C LEU A 198 3.19 10.90 12.82
N ALA A 199 4.04 11.86 12.44
CA ALA A 199 3.94 12.56 11.17
C ALA A 199 4.25 11.63 9.98
N GLY A 200 5.26 10.76 10.13
CA GLY A 200 5.54 9.70 9.16
C GLY A 200 4.37 8.72 8.98
N ALA A 201 3.73 8.30 10.08
CA ALA A 201 2.53 7.46 10.04
C ALA A 201 1.33 8.17 9.41
N ALA A 202 1.14 9.46 9.74
CA ALA A 202 0.08 10.28 9.17
C ALA A 202 0.26 10.46 7.66
N LEU A 203 1.48 10.73 7.19
CA LEU A 203 1.79 10.85 5.77
C LEU A 203 1.50 9.54 5.04
N LEU A 204 2.01 8.42 5.55
CA LEU A 204 1.78 7.12 4.93
C LEU A 204 0.29 6.78 4.87
N THR A 205 -0.44 7.01 5.96
CA THR A 205 -1.89 6.74 6.04
C THR A 205 -2.67 7.65 5.09
N PHE A 206 -2.36 8.95 5.06
CA PHE A 206 -3.01 9.92 4.19
C PHE A 206 -2.81 9.55 2.71
N MET A 207 -1.56 9.26 2.30
CA MET A 207 -1.26 8.90 0.92
C MET A 207 -1.90 7.57 0.53
N THR A 208 -1.97 6.60 1.45
CA THR A 208 -2.64 5.31 1.21
C THR A 208 -4.16 5.49 1.07
N ALA A 209 -4.77 6.30 1.93
CA ALA A 209 -6.20 6.62 1.84
C ALA A 209 -6.56 7.43 0.60
N LEU A 210 -5.70 8.38 0.20
CA LEU A 210 -5.89 9.20 -1.01
C LEU A 210 -5.80 8.34 -2.27
N ALA A 211 -4.96 7.31 -2.26
CA ALA A 211 -4.83 6.33 -3.32
C ALA A 211 -5.82 5.15 -3.21
N SER A 212 -6.70 5.14 -2.20
CA SER A 212 -7.65 4.05 -2.00
C SER A 212 -8.66 3.99 -3.15
N PHE A 213 -8.85 2.78 -3.68
CA PHE A 213 -9.79 2.54 -4.78
C PHE A 213 -10.77 1.42 -4.41
N SER A 214 -10.30 0.27 -3.91
CA SER A 214 -11.13 -0.90 -3.65
C SER A 214 -12.29 -0.63 -2.68
N ALA A 215 -12.04 0.06 -1.55
CA ALA A 215 -13.08 0.35 -0.57
C ALA A 215 -14.11 1.36 -1.09
N PRO A 216 -13.72 2.52 -1.65
CA PRO A 216 -14.68 3.41 -2.32
C PRO A 216 -15.43 2.77 -3.49
N TYR A 217 -14.78 1.89 -4.25
CA TYR A 217 -15.39 1.23 -5.39
C TYR A 217 -16.50 0.26 -4.98
N LEU A 218 -16.27 -0.58 -3.95
CA LEU A 218 -17.23 -1.59 -3.50
C LEU A 218 -18.26 -1.03 -2.51
N PHE A 219 -17.88 -0.10 -1.64
CA PHE A 219 -18.76 0.43 -0.60
C PHE A 219 -19.24 1.86 -0.86
N GLY A 220 -18.77 2.55 -1.89
CA GLY A 220 -19.12 3.95 -2.11
C GLY A 220 -20.61 4.16 -2.42
N GLY A 221 -21.25 3.24 -3.15
CA GLY A 221 -22.61 3.42 -3.64
C GLY A 221 -22.67 4.61 -4.60
N GLY A 222 -23.10 5.78 -4.10
CA GLY A 222 -23.03 7.07 -4.81
C GLY A 222 -21.92 8.01 -4.31
N PHE A 223 -21.25 7.66 -3.21
CA PHE A 223 -20.12 8.41 -2.67
C PHE A 223 -18.86 8.07 -3.46
N ARG A 224 -18.56 8.89 -4.47
CA ARG A 224 -17.32 8.77 -5.24
C ARG A 224 -16.23 9.66 -4.69
N VAL A 225 -15.05 9.09 -4.56
CA VAL A 225 -13.78 9.81 -4.39
C VAL A 225 -13.10 9.92 -5.75
N MET A 226 -12.07 10.75 -5.87
CA MET A 226 -11.41 11.03 -7.14
C MET A 226 -10.90 9.77 -7.85
N THR A 227 -10.35 8.79 -7.12
CA THR A 227 -9.87 7.52 -7.73
C THR A 227 -10.99 6.76 -8.45
N THR A 228 -12.21 6.75 -7.91
CA THR A 228 -13.38 6.13 -8.54
C THR A 228 -14.06 7.00 -9.58
N GLN A 229 -13.99 8.33 -9.42
CA GLN A 229 -14.55 9.28 -10.38
C GLN A 229 -13.79 9.23 -11.71
N ILE A 230 -12.45 9.18 -11.65
CA ILE A 230 -11.57 9.01 -12.82
C ILE A 230 -12.00 7.84 -13.70
N ILE A 231 -12.31 6.70 -13.06
CA ILE A 231 -12.75 5.51 -13.77
C ILE A 231 -14.17 5.67 -14.29
N ALA A 232 -15.06 6.30 -13.53
CA ALA A 232 -16.42 6.57 -13.99
C ALA A 232 -16.45 7.46 -15.23
N SER A 233 -15.71 8.57 -15.23
CA SER A 233 -15.60 9.48 -16.38
C SER A 233 -14.99 8.78 -17.59
N LYS A 234 -13.95 7.96 -17.39
CA LYS A 234 -13.39 7.12 -18.47
C LYS A 234 -14.41 6.15 -19.04
N LEU A 235 -15.17 5.45 -18.19
CA LEU A 235 -16.18 4.48 -18.62
C LEU A 235 -17.37 5.14 -19.32
N ASN A 236 -17.67 6.40 -18.99
CA ASN A 236 -18.69 7.20 -19.65
C ASN A 236 -18.22 7.78 -21.01
N GLY A 237 -16.98 7.52 -21.42
CA GLY A 237 -16.40 8.06 -22.66
C GLY A 237 -15.84 9.48 -22.53
N GLU A 238 -15.89 10.09 -21.34
CA GLU A 238 -15.39 11.43 -21.06
C GLU A 238 -13.88 11.40 -20.76
N VAL A 239 -13.08 10.91 -21.72
CA VAL A 239 -11.64 10.66 -21.53
C VAL A 239 -10.89 11.93 -21.15
N ALA A 240 -11.21 13.07 -21.76
CA ALA A 240 -10.54 14.34 -21.47
C ALA A 240 -10.82 14.83 -20.04
N LEU A 241 -12.05 14.66 -19.54
CA LEU A 241 -12.39 14.98 -18.15
C LEU A 241 -11.65 14.04 -17.18
N ALA A 242 -11.58 12.74 -17.49
CA ALA A 242 -10.80 11.79 -16.70
C ALA A 242 -9.30 12.16 -16.65
N GLN A 243 -8.72 12.76 -17.70
CA GLN A 243 -7.35 13.29 -17.65
C GLN A 243 -7.24 14.48 -16.71
N VAL A 244 -8.19 15.42 -16.74
CA VAL A 244 -8.23 16.55 -15.81
C VAL A 244 -8.33 16.06 -14.36
N GLU A 245 -9.28 15.17 -14.07
CA GLU A 245 -9.43 14.55 -12.75
C GLU A 245 -8.14 13.85 -12.28
N THR A 246 -7.45 13.17 -13.21
CA THR A 246 -6.15 12.53 -12.97
C THR A 246 -5.07 13.55 -12.61
N VAL A 247 -4.98 14.66 -13.35
CA VAL A 247 -4.07 15.78 -13.04
C VAL A 247 -4.39 16.40 -11.68
N MET A 248 -5.67 16.61 -11.37
CA MET A 248 -6.11 17.17 -10.09
C MET A 248 -5.76 16.27 -8.91
N LEU A 249 -5.95 14.96 -9.05
CA LEU A 249 -5.55 13.98 -8.02
C LEU A 249 -4.04 13.95 -7.83
N ALA A 250 -3.27 13.95 -8.93
CA ALA A 250 -1.81 14.00 -8.88
C ALA A 250 -1.31 15.29 -8.20
N GLY A 251 -1.91 16.42 -8.56
CA GLY A 251 -1.64 17.73 -7.96
C GLY A 251 -1.90 17.72 -6.46
N LEU A 252 -3.07 17.23 -6.03
CA LEU A 252 -3.42 17.11 -4.61
C LEU A 252 -2.42 16.22 -3.84
N ALA A 253 -2.04 15.07 -4.42
CA ALA A 253 -1.08 14.15 -3.81
C ALA A 253 0.31 14.78 -3.66
N LEU A 254 0.80 15.48 -4.69
CA LEU A 254 2.09 16.18 -4.66
C LEU A 254 2.08 17.37 -3.70
N LEU A 255 0.99 18.13 -3.64
CA LEU A 255 0.81 19.23 -2.69
C LEU A 255 0.81 18.73 -1.24
N ALA A 256 0.05 17.68 -0.95
CA ALA A 256 0.00 17.07 0.38
C ALA A 256 1.39 16.55 0.79
N LEU A 257 2.07 15.83 -0.10
CA LEU A 257 3.43 15.34 0.16
C LEU A 257 4.42 16.48 0.41
N GLY A 258 4.36 17.55 -0.39
CA GLY A 258 5.19 18.74 -0.23
C GLY A 258 4.97 19.44 1.12
N ALA A 259 3.70 19.64 1.50
CA ALA A 259 3.32 20.24 2.77
C ALA A 259 3.82 19.41 3.97
N MET A 260 3.61 18.09 3.94
CA MET A 260 4.00 17.20 5.03
C MET A 260 5.52 17.07 5.16
N ARG A 261 6.26 16.98 4.04
CA ARG A 261 7.75 16.99 4.08
C ARG A 261 8.31 18.28 4.65
N ARG A 262 7.67 19.42 4.39
CA ARG A 262 8.08 20.72 4.96
C ARG A 262 7.83 20.74 6.47
N ALA A 263 6.69 20.22 6.92
CA ALA A 263 6.38 20.07 8.34
C ALA A 263 7.39 19.16 9.07
N ASP A 264 7.73 18.00 8.48
CA ASP A 264 8.68 17.04 9.07
C ASP A 264 10.08 17.63 9.28
N ARG A 265 10.59 18.41 8.31
CA ARG A 265 11.90 19.07 8.41
C ARG A 265 11.98 20.07 9.57
N MET A 266 10.88 20.72 9.92
CA MET A 266 10.82 21.66 11.04
C MET A 266 10.81 20.94 12.40
N VAL A 267 10.31 19.71 12.46
CA VAL A 267 10.15 18.93 13.69
C VAL A 267 11.36 18.02 13.97
N SER A 268 12.13 17.65 12.94
CA SER A 268 13.26 16.70 13.05
C SER A 268 14.56 17.30 13.62
N VAL A 269 14.58 18.61 13.93
CA VAL A 269 15.67 19.27 14.65
C VAL A 269 15.56 18.93 16.15
N GLY A 270 16.15 17.81 16.58
CA GLY A 270 16.29 17.48 18.01
C GLY A 270 16.08 16.02 18.45
N THR A 271 15.88 15.06 17.54
CA THR A 271 15.56 13.66 17.90
C THR A 271 16.74 12.69 17.96
N GLY A 272 17.96 13.21 18.07
CA GLY A 272 19.20 12.42 18.11
C GLY A 272 19.56 11.78 19.45
N VAL A 273 18.65 11.73 20.43
CA VAL A 273 18.97 11.15 21.74
C VAL A 273 18.85 9.62 21.65
N ARG A 274 20.00 8.94 21.56
CA ARG A 274 20.09 7.49 21.76
C ARG A 274 20.08 7.24 23.27
N GLY A 275 18.96 6.77 23.80
CA GLY A 275 18.82 6.39 25.20
C GLY A 275 18.39 4.93 25.36
N ILE A 276 18.41 4.46 26.59
CA ILE A 276 17.86 3.15 26.94
C ILE A 276 16.33 3.28 26.98
N ALA A 277 15.64 2.41 26.23
CA ALA A 277 14.18 2.39 26.22
C ALA A 277 13.64 2.20 27.64
N PRO A 278 12.58 2.93 28.06
CA PRO A 278 12.00 2.77 29.39
C PRO A 278 11.55 1.33 29.64
N ALA A 279 11.86 0.82 30.84
CA ALA A 279 11.42 -0.50 31.25
C ALA A 279 9.89 -0.62 31.17
N ARG A 280 9.43 -1.77 30.68
CA ARG A 280 8.00 -2.04 30.59
C ARG A 280 7.41 -2.15 31.98
N ARG A 281 6.19 -1.65 32.12
CA ARG A 281 5.49 -1.68 33.40
C ARG A 281 4.60 -2.90 33.48
N GLU A 282 4.78 -3.66 34.53
CA GLU A 282 3.79 -4.66 34.90
C GLU A 282 2.50 -3.98 35.37
N LEU A 283 1.36 -4.44 34.86
CA LEU A 283 0.07 -4.02 35.37
C LEU A 283 -0.07 -4.53 36.82
N ARG A 284 -0.45 -3.63 37.74
CA ARG A 284 -0.63 -3.96 39.16
C ARG A 284 -1.95 -4.71 39.35
N GLY A 285 -1.88 -5.90 39.93
CA GLY A 285 -3.03 -6.73 40.25
C GLY A 285 -3.44 -7.70 39.12
N PRO A 286 -3.94 -8.90 39.47
CA PRO A 286 -4.32 -9.93 38.49
C PRO A 286 -5.50 -9.49 37.62
N LEU A 287 -6.43 -8.68 38.14
CA LEU A 287 -7.59 -8.17 37.39
C LEU A 287 -7.18 -7.26 36.23
N ALA A 288 -6.24 -6.33 36.43
CA ALA A 288 -5.77 -5.45 35.37
C ALA A 288 -5.03 -6.23 34.27
N ARG A 289 -4.24 -7.24 34.65
CA ARG A 289 -3.58 -8.16 33.71
C ARG A 289 -4.59 -8.99 32.93
N GLY A 290 -5.61 -9.52 33.61
CA GLY A 290 -6.70 -10.28 33.02
C GLY A 290 -7.52 -9.45 32.04
N ALA A 291 -7.89 -8.22 32.41
CA ALA A 291 -8.64 -7.29 31.56
C ALA A 291 -7.84 -6.88 30.31
N ALA A 292 -6.55 -6.57 30.45
CA ALA A 292 -5.69 -6.26 29.31
C ALA A 292 -5.50 -7.47 28.38
N GLY A 293 -5.34 -8.67 28.95
CA GLY A 293 -5.30 -9.92 28.20
C GLY A 293 -6.60 -10.18 27.44
N LEU A 294 -7.75 -10.06 28.12
CA LEU A 294 -9.08 -10.23 27.52
C LEU A 294 -9.31 -9.23 26.39
N PHE A 295 -9.04 -7.94 26.62
CA PHE A 295 -9.13 -6.91 25.59
C PHE A 295 -8.24 -7.23 24.39
N GLY A 296 -6.99 -7.63 24.64
CA GLY A 296 -6.06 -8.03 23.60
C GLY A 296 -6.58 -9.22 22.77
N TRP A 297 -7.13 -10.25 23.42
CA TRP A 297 -7.72 -11.41 22.73
C TRP A 297 -8.99 -11.06 21.96
N LEU A 298 -9.88 -10.22 22.51
CA LEU A 298 -11.07 -9.74 21.80
C LEU A 298 -10.67 -8.94 20.55
N LEU A 299 -9.65 -8.08 20.67
CA LEU A 299 -9.10 -7.36 19.53
C LEU A 299 -8.49 -8.32 18.50
N ALA A 300 -7.72 -9.31 18.94
CA ALA A 300 -7.16 -10.32 18.04
C ALA A 300 -8.26 -11.08 17.28
N ILE A 301 -9.32 -11.50 17.96
CA ILE A 301 -10.48 -12.13 17.32
C ILE A 301 -11.08 -11.19 16.27
N LEU A 302 -11.34 -9.92 16.64
CA LEU A 302 -11.87 -8.92 15.72
C LEU A 302 -11.00 -8.75 14.46
N LEU A 303 -9.67 -8.78 14.61
CA LEU A 303 -8.71 -8.64 13.53
C LEU A 303 -8.57 -9.91 12.67
N LEU A 304 -8.75 -11.09 13.26
CA LEU A 304 -8.66 -12.37 12.56
C LEU A 304 -9.97 -12.75 11.87
N LEU A 305 -11.11 -12.21 12.30
CA LEU A 305 -12.43 -12.52 11.73
C LEU A 305 -12.51 -12.33 10.21
N PRO A 306 -12.05 -11.21 9.61
CA PRO A 306 -12.07 -11.06 8.15
C PRO A 306 -11.28 -12.17 7.42
N HIS A 307 -10.14 -12.59 7.99
CA HIS A 307 -9.30 -13.66 7.42
C HIS A 307 -10.01 -15.02 7.53
N ALA A 308 -10.62 -15.31 8.68
CA ALA A 308 -11.35 -16.54 8.93
C ALA A 308 -12.60 -16.67 8.05
N VAL A 309 -13.35 -15.58 7.86
CA VAL A 309 -14.51 -15.56 6.96
C VAL A 309 -14.10 -15.83 5.53
N LEU A 310 -12.99 -15.28 5.06
CA LEU A 310 -12.52 -15.54 3.71
C LEU A 310 -12.19 -17.03 3.50
N LEU A 311 -11.52 -17.66 4.47
CA LEU A 311 -11.28 -19.10 4.47
C LEU A 311 -12.60 -19.90 4.43
N LEU A 312 -13.56 -19.54 5.28
CA LEU A 312 -14.86 -20.20 5.35
C LEU A 312 -15.63 -20.07 4.03
N VAL A 313 -15.74 -18.86 3.49
CA VAL A 313 -16.46 -18.60 2.22
C VAL A 313 -15.81 -19.33 1.06
N SER A 314 -14.49 -19.55 1.07
CA SER A 314 -13.82 -20.34 0.03
C SER A 314 -14.34 -21.79 -0.08
N LEU A 315 -14.95 -22.31 0.98
CA LEU A 315 -15.55 -23.64 1.04
C LEU A 315 -17.05 -23.65 0.68
N VAL A 316 -17.65 -22.49 0.45
CA VAL A 316 -19.08 -22.36 0.14
C VAL A 316 -19.29 -22.54 -1.35
N PRO A 317 -20.05 -23.56 -1.79
CA PRO A 317 -20.34 -23.75 -3.22
C PRO A 317 -21.14 -22.58 -3.80
N ALA A 318 -20.91 -22.29 -5.08
CA ALA A 318 -21.61 -21.22 -5.79
C ALA A 318 -23.14 -21.34 -5.62
N PHE A 319 -23.80 -20.20 -5.39
CA PHE A 319 -25.26 -20.07 -5.28
C PHE A 319 -25.93 -20.86 -4.14
N THR A 320 -25.18 -21.39 -3.16
CA THR A 320 -25.74 -22.14 -2.02
C THR A 320 -25.93 -21.32 -0.76
N TRP A 321 -25.44 -20.08 -0.72
CA TRP A 321 -25.55 -19.20 0.44
C TRP A 321 -26.14 -17.86 0.02
N THR A 322 -27.21 -17.45 0.69
CA THR A 322 -27.97 -16.25 0.30
C THR A 322 -28.24 -15.33 1.49
N SER A 323 -28.91 -15.83 2.52
CA SER A 323 -29.45 -15.05 3.63
C SER A 323 -29.29 -15.72 4.99
N GLU A 324 -28.83 -16.97 4.99
CA GLU A 324 -28.59 -17.75 6.19
C GLU A 324 -27.44 -17.13 7.02
N PRO A 325 -27.52 -17.13 8.36
CA PRO A 325 -26.43 -16.65 9.21
C PRO A 325 -25.12 -17.42 9.01
N PHE A 326 -25.21 -18.69 8.64
CA PHE A 326 -24.09 -19.56 8.31
C PHE A 326 -24.38 -20.35 7.03
N PRO A 327 -23.37 -20.61 6.18
CA PRO A 327 -23.54 -21.38 4.96
C PRO A 327 -24.10 -22.78 5.25
N PRO A 328 -25.12 -23.24 4.50
CA PRO A 328 -25.73 -24.54 4.73
C PRO A 328 -24.86 -25.71 4.23
N VAL A 329 -23.98 -25.46 3.27
CA VAL A 329 -23.13 -26.48 2.64
C VAL A 329 -21.69 -25.99 2.58
N LEU A 330 -20.75 -26.86 2.96
CA LEU A 330 -19.31 -26.63 2.83
C LEU A 330 -18.68 -27.81 2.10
N ASN A 331 -17.83 -27.55 1.12
CA ASN A 331 -17.02 -28.57 0.45
C ASN A 331 -15.75 -27.98 -0.19
N LEU A 332 -14.93 -28.85 -0.80
CA LEU A 332 -13.70 -28.46 -1.50
C LEU A 332 -13.91 -28.28 -3.02
N GLY A 333 -15.16 -28.12 -3.48
CA GLY A 333 -15.52 -28.05 -4.90
C GLY A 333 -14.84 -26.89 -5.62
N ASN A 334 -14.82 -25.70 -4.99
CA ASN A 334 -14.16 -24.51 -5.53
C ASN A 334 -12.63 -24.70 -5.65
N TRP A 335 -12.01 -25.31 -4.65
CA TRP A 335 -10.58 -25.62 -4.67
C TRP A 335 -10.24 -26.69 -5.72
N LYS A 336 -11.11 -27.69 -5.91
CA LYS A 336 -10.96 -28.68 -6.97
C LYS A 336 -11.12 -28.01 -8.35
N SER A 337 -12.13 -27.16 -8.53
CA SER A 337 -12.39 -26.49 -9.80
C SER A 337 -11.22 -25.59 -10.20
N LEU A 338 -10.58 -24.91 -9.25
CA LEU A 338 -9.38 -24.10 -9.49
C LEU A 338 -8.27 -24.86 -10.22
N VAL A 339 -8.02 -26.12 -9.85
CA VAL A 339 -6.94 -26.94 -10.44
C VAL A 339 -7.40 -27.77 -11.63
N THR A 340 -8.69 -28.09 -11.75
CA THR A 340 -9.21 -28.87 -12.88
C THR A 340 -9.67 -28.02 -14.06
N ALA A 341 -10.09 -26.77 -13.81
CA ALA A 341 -10.64 -25.87 -14.81
C ALA A 341 -9.59 -24.82 -15.21
N SER A 342 -9.14 -24.87 -16.46
CA SER A 342 -8.08 -24.01 -16.98
C SER A 342 -8.41 -22.51 -16.90
N GLU A 343 -9.69 -22.18 -17.03
CA GLU A 343 -10.26 -20.84 -16.91
C GLU A 343 -10.11 -20.26 -15.50
N HIS A 344 -10.15 -21.10 -14.46
CA HIS A 344 -9.94 -20.69 -13.08
C HIS A 344 -8.45 -20.58 -12.73
N LEU A 345 -7.61 -21.42 -13.35
CA LEU A 345 -6.17 -21.38 -13.12
C LEU A 345 -5.49 -20.19 -13.82
N ARG A 346 -6.00 -19.80 -14.99
CA ARG A 346 -5.37 -18.79 -15.86
C ARG A 346 -5.13 -17.43 -15.16
N PRO A 347 -6.07 -16.86 -14.38
CA PRO A 347 -5.84 -15.59 -13.69
C PRO A 347 -4.74 -15.66 -12.62
N LEU A 348 -4.58 -16.80 -11.97
CA LEU A 348 -3.48 -17.05 -11.03
C LEU A 348 -2.15 -17.07 -11.78
N VAL A 349 -2.04 -17.84 -12.86
CA VAL A 349 -0.84 -17.89 -13.71
C VAL A 349 -0.48 -16.51 -14.23
N ASN A 350 -1.48 -15.78 -14.73
CA ASN A 350 -1.33 -14.41 -15.21
C ASN A 350 -0.70 -13.50 -14.17
N SER A 351 -1.23 -13.51 -12.96
CA SER A 351 -0.72 -12.66 -11.87
C SER A 351 0.69 -13.04 -11.46
N LEU A 352 0.98 -14.34 -11.39
CA LEU A 352 2.31 -14.85 -11.02
C LEU A 352 3.38 -14.43 -12.02
N TRP A 353 3.18 -14.67 -13.32
CA TRP A 353 4.21 -14.32 -14.30
C TRP A 353 4.37 -12.81 -14.43
N MET A 354 3.27 -12.03 -14.40
CA MET A 354 3.34 -10.57 -14.49
C MET A 354 4.07 -9.98 -13.27
N ALA A 355 3.76 -10.46 -12.07
CA ALA A 355 4.42 -10.01 -10.84
C ALA A 355 5.91 -10.40 -10.80
N LEU A 356 6.26 -11.61 -11.26
CA LEU A 356 7.67 -12.06 -11.35
C LEU A 356 8.48 -11.19 -12.32
N VAL A 357 7.97 -10.97 -13.53
CA VAL A 357 8.64 -10.16 -14.55
C VAL A 357 8.77 -8.71 -14.06
N ALA A 358 7.69 -8.15 -13.52
CA ALA A 358 7.70 -6.78 -13.01
C ALA A 358 8.70 -6.60 -11.86
N THR A 359 8.70 -7.53 -10.90
CA THR A 359 9.64 -7.51 -9.76
C THR A 359 11.08 -7.59 -10.23
N ALA A 360 11.40 -8.51 -11.14
CA ALA A 360 12.76 -8.67 -11.67
C ALA A 360 13.24 -7.39 -12.38
N LEU A 361 12.40 -6.80 -13.22
CA LEU A 361 12.72 -5.56 -13.94
C LEU A 361 12.81 -4.36 -12.99
N ALA A 362 11.86 -4.20 -12.07
CA ALA A 362 11.89 -3.12 -11.08
C ALA A 362 13.11 -3.24 -10.17
N LEU A 363 13.52 -4.45 -9.78
CA LEU A 363 14.73 -4.67 -8.98
C LEU A 363 15.99 -4.31 -9.77
N ALA A 364 16.09 -4.75 -11.03
CA ALA A 364 17.23 -4.41 -11.89
C ALA A 364 17.37 -2.90 -12.10
N ILE A 365 16.26 -2.23 -12.45
CA ILE A 365 16.23 -0.77 -12.69
C ILE A 365 16.48 -0.01 -11.39
N GLY A 366 15.78 -0.37 -10.31
CA GLY A 366 15.91 0.26 -9.00
C GLY A 366 17.32 0.12 -8.41
N PHE A 367 17.92 -1.06 -8.51
CA PHE A 367 19.30 -1.30 -8.10
C PHE A 367 20.30 -0.51 -8.95
N ALA A 368 20.17 -0.54 -10.28
CA ALA A 368 21.04 0.22 -11.16
C ALA A 368 20.97 1.73 -10.86
N ALA A 369 19.77 2.25 -10.60
CA ALA A 369 19.57 3.66 -10.30
C ALA A 369 20.16 4.02 -8.93
N ALA A 370 19.94 3.18 -7.91
CA ALA A 370 20.55 3.34 -6.58
C ALA A 370 22.08 3.33 -6.64
N ARG A 371 22.65 2.38 -7.38
CA ARG A 371 24.10 2.22 -7.54
C ARG A 371 24.73 3.38 -8.30
N LEU A 372 24.09 3.86 -9.37
CA LEU A 372 24.59 5.02 -10.09
C LEU A 372 24.43 6.29 -9.24
N ALA A 373 23.34 6.45 -8.50
CA ALA A 373 23.13 7.57 -7.59
C ALA A 373 24.23 7.68 -6.51
N SER A 374 24.72 6.54 -5.98
CA SER A 374 25.81 6.51 -4.99
C SER A 374 27.19 6.89 -5.55
N LEU A 375 27.38 6.80 -6.86
CA LEU A 375 28.66 7.05 -7.55
C LEU A 375 28.72 8.42 -8.25
N ARG A 376 27.67 9.25 -8.12
CA ARG A 376 27.49 10.51 -8.88
C ARG A 376 27.42 11.75 -8.00
N SER A 377 27.50 12.91 -8.68
CA SER A 377 27.25 14.21 -8.07
C SER A 377 25.86 14.28 -7.46
N ASP A 378 25.71 15.13 -6.45
CA ASP A 378 24.47 15.25 -5.68
C ASP A 378 23.27 15.62 -6.56
N ARG A 379 23.48 16.39 -7.65
CA ARG A 379 22.44 16.71 -8.63
C ARG A 379 21.89 15.45 -9.33
N MET A 380 22.77 14.61 -9.88
CA MET A 380 22.34 13.39 -10.59
C MET A 380 21.79 12.34 -9.63
N ARG A 381 22.36 12.26 -8.42
CA ARG A 381 21.80 11.46 -7.32
C ARG A 381 20.36 11.85 -7.03
N GLY A 382 20.10 13.15 -6.87
CA GLY A 382 18.77 13.69 -6.62
C GLY A 382 17.77 13.40 -7.75
N VAL A 383 18.21 13.46 -9.01
CA VAL A 383 17.37 13.08 -10.17
C VAL A 383 16.98 11.60 -10.10
N LEU A 384 17.95 10.69 -10.00
CA LEU A 384 17.69 9.24 -9.97
C LEU A 384 16.84 8.84 -8.76
N GLU A 385 17.20 9.29 -7.56
CA GLU A 385 16.43 9.00 -6.33
C GLU A 385 15.01 9.62 -6.41
N GLY A 386 14.88 10.82 -6.98
CA GLY A 386 13.60 11.49 -7.18
C GLY A 386 12.66 10.70 -8.10
N MET A 387 13.16 10.24 -9.24
CA MET A 387 12.37 9.51 -10.22
C MET A 387 11.90 8.14 -9.72
N ILE A 388 12.75 7.45 -8.96
CA ILE A 388 12.37 6.22 -8.24
C ILE A 388 11.26 6.49 -7.22
N ALA A 389 11.24 7.67 -6.61
CA ALA A 389 10.29 8.01 -5.55
C ALA A 389 8.93 8.53 -6.05
N ILE A 390 8.85 9.07 -7.27
CA ILE A 390 7.61 9.63 -7.85
C ILE A 390 6.45 8.62 -7.84
N PRO A 391 6.62 7.33 -8.23
CA PRO A 391 5.50 6.39 -8.28
C PRO A 391 4.82 6.12 -6.94
N TRP A 392 5.53 6.35 -5.83
CA TRP A 392 4.98 6.26 -4.49
C TRP A 392 4.18 7.51 -4.08
N ALA A 393 4.55 8.67 -4.62
CA ALA A 393 3.91 9.95 -4.31
C ALA A 393 2.56 10.13 -5.02
N VAL A 394 2.32 9.41 -6.11
CA VAL A 394 1.16 9.59 -6.97
C VAL A 394 0.29 8.33 -6.92
N PRO A 395 -1.05 8.46 -6.78
CA PRO A 395 -1.96 7.32 -6.72
C PRO A 395 -1.85 6.35 -7.90
N GLY A 396 -2.12 5.07 -7.66
CA GLY A 396 -2.07 4.03 -8.70
C GLY A 396 -3.04 4.28 -9.85
N THR A 397 -4.22 4.86 -9.58
CA THR A 397 -5.19 5.23 -10.60
C THR A 397 -4.65 6.28 -11.57
N VAL A 398 -3.85 7.23 -11.06
CA VAL A 398 -3.20 8.24 -11.91
C VAL A 398 -2.24 7.57 -12.88
N PHE A 399 -1.39 6.66 -12.41
CA PHE A 399 -0.52 5.90 -13.32
C PHE A 399 -1.28 5.02 -14.30
N ALA A 400 -2.38 4.40 -13.85
CA ALA A 400 -3.18 3.56 -14.71
C ALA A 400 -3.74 4.35 -15.91
N ILE A 401 -4.28 5.55 -15.67
CA ILE A 401 -4.76 6.45 -16.71
C ILE A 401 -3.61 7.04 -17.53
N ALA A 402 -2.51 7.43 -16.88
CA ALA A 402 -1.37 8.01 -17.57
C ALA A 402 -0.69 7.04 -18.54
N LEU A 403 -0.54 5.78 -18.14
CA LEU A 403 -0.03 4.73 -19.01
C LEU A 403 -1.04 4.42 -20.14
N ALA A 404 -2.34 4.43 -19.85
CA ALA A 404 -3.37 4.27 -20.87
C ALA A 404 -3.37 5.43 -21.91
N ALA A 405 -3.28 6.67 -21.45
CA ALA A 405 -3.15 7.84 -22.32
C ALA A 405 -1.93 7.71 -23.24
N THR A 406 -0.79 7.42 -22.64
CA THR A 406 0.51 7.41 -23.32
C THR A 406 0.59 6.30 -24.37
N PHE A 407 0.16 5.09 -24.00
CA PHE A 407 0.38 3.87 -24.78
C PHE A 407 -0.88 3.37 -25.53
N SER A 408 -1.88 4.24 -25.71
CA SER A 408 -3.03 4.00 -26.60
C SER A 408 -2.80 4.48 -28.04
N VAL A 409 -1.77 5.30 -28.28
CA VAL A 409 -1.54 5.99 -29.55
C VAL A 409 -0.20 5.58 -30.15
N ASN A 410 -0.18 5.34 -31.46
CA ASN A 410 1.03 5.02 -32.21
C ASN A 410 1.74 6.28 -32.72
N GLN A 411 2.65 6.84 -31.93
CA GLN A 411 3.50 7.98 -32.32
C GLN A 411 4.97 7.74 -31.89
N PRO A 412 5.68 6.81 -32.56
CA PRO A 412 7.01 6.36 -32.13
C PRO A 412 8.04 7.49 -32.06
N TRP A 413 7.92 8.51 -32.92
CA TRP A 413 8.84 9.65 -32.97
C TRP A 413 8.81 10.52 -31.69
N ILE A 414 7.72 10.50 -30.92
CA ILE A 414 7.63 11.16 -29.60
C ILE A 414 7.72 10.12 -28.47
N GLY A 415 7.99 8.85 -28.77
CA GLY A 415 8.15 7.78 -27.79
C GLY A 415 6.85 7.12 -27.31
N ARG A 416 5.76 7.22 -28.09
CA ARG A 416 4.48 6.55 -27.81
C ARG A 416 4.35 5.31 -28.68
N PHE A 417 3.95 4.21 -28.05
CA PHE A 417 3.76 2.91 -28.69
C PHE A 417 2.42 2.33 -28.25
N VAL A 418 1.74 1.59 -29.13
CA VAL A 418 0.50 0.91 -28.75
C VAL A 418 0.86 -0.32 -27.92
N LEU A 419 0.77 -0.18 -26.59
CA LEU A 419 0.94 -1.28 -25.64
C LEU A 419 -0.40 -1.70 -25.03
N ILE A 420 -1.42 -0.83 -25.07
CA ILE A 420 -2.77 -1.23 -24.67
C ILE A 420 -3.25 -2.37 -25.55
N GLY A 421 -3.93 -3.34 -24.95
CA GLY A 421 -4.35 -4.56 -25.65
C GLY A 421 -3.28 -5.65 -25.67
N THR A 422 -2.02 -5.32 -25.36
CA THR A 422 -0.91 -6.29 -25.35
C THR A 422 -0.64 -6.85 -23.95
N PRO A 423 0.00 -8.02 -23.82
CA PRO A 423 0.39 -8.56 -22.52
C PRO A 423 1.49 -7.77 -21.80
N VAL A 424 2.12 -6.79 -22.46
CA VAL A 424 3.27 -6.06 -21.92
C VAL A 424 2.85 -4.94 -20.97
N ILE A 425 1.67 -4.33 -21.19
CA ILE A 425 1.29 -3.09 -20.48
C ILE A 425 1.11 -3.28 -18.97
N LEU A 426 0.54 -4.41 -18.53
CA LEU A 426 0.34 -4.68 -17.11
C LEU A 426 1.65 -4.90 -16.35
N PRO A 427 2.55 -5.81 -16.78
CA PRO A 427 3.89 -5.92 -16.20
C PRO A 427 4.63 -4.58 -16.18
N LEU A 428 4.58 -3.80 -17.26
CA LEU A 428 5.22 -2.49 -17.32
C LEU A 428 4.66 -1.53 -16.26
N ALA A 429 3.35 -1.53 -16.07
CA ALA A 429 2.70 -0.72 -15.06
C ALA A 429 3.08 -1.14 -13.64
N TYR A 430 3.18 -2.44 -13.38
CA TYR A 430 3.69 -2.96 -12.11
C TYR A 430 5.14 -2.56 -11.88
N VAL A 431 6.01 -2.61 -12.90
CA VAL A 431 7.39 -2.10 -12.80
C VAL A 431 7.39 -0.66 -12.29
N VAL A 432 6.62 0.22 -12.93
CA VAL A 432 6.50 1.64 -12.53
C VAL A 432 6.10 1.74 -11.06
N ARG A 433 5.08 0.98 -10.63
CA ARG A 433 4.54 1.01 -9.27
C ARG A 433 5.52 0.48 -8.22
N ASP A 434 6.35 -0.49 -8.57
CA ASP A 434 7.25 -1.18 -7.64
C ASP A 434 8.66 -0.58 -7.57
N LEU A 435 9.05 0.29 -8.53
CA LEU A 435 10.32 1.02 -8.50
C LEU A 435 10.64 1.66 -7.13
N PRO A 436 9.69 2.32 -6.43
CA PRO A 436 9.98 2.92 -5.13
C PRO A 436 10.31 1.89 -4.04
N LEU A 437 9.78 0.67 -4.13
CA LEU A 437 10.01 -0.39 -3.15
C LEU A 437 11.40 -1.00 -3.38
N THR A 438 11.69 -1.44 -4.60
CA THR A 438 12.97 -2.06 -4.95
C THR A 438 14.13 -1.06 -4.88
N GLY A 439 13.94 0.16 -5.36
CA GLY A 439 14.95 1.20 -5.38
C GLY A 439 15.31 1.70 -3.97
N ARG A 440 14.32 1.86 -3.07
CA ARG A 440 14.61 2.22 -1.66
C ARG A 440 15.33 1.10 -0.92
N ALA A 441 14.95 -0.15 -1.13
CA ALA A 441 15.65 -1.29 -0.54
C ALA A 441 17.11 -1.34 -1.01
N ALA A 442 17.37 -1.13 -2.30
CA ALA A 442 18.71 -1.05 -2.85
C ALA A 442 19.52 0.14 -2.30
N LEU A 443 18.91 1.34 -2.22
CA LEU A 443 19.55 2.53 -1.64
C LEU A 443 19.89 2.33 -0.16
N ALA A 444 18.97 1.77 0.62
CA ALA A 444 19.16 1.52 2.05
C ALA A 444 20.30 0.53 2.28
N GLY A 445 20.35 -0.57 1.52
CA GLY A 445 21.44 -1.53 1.60
C GLY A 445 22.79 -0.93 1.18
N LEU A 446 22.84 -0.19 0.07
CA LEU A 446 24.07 0.45 -0.42
C LEU A 446 24.63 1.48 0.57
N ARG A 447 23.77 2.20 1.30
CA ARG A 447 24.19 3.18 2.32
C ARG A 447 24.77 2.52 3.58
N GLN A 448 24.49 1.24 3.82
CA GLN A 448 25.03 0.49 4.96
C GLN A 448 26.37 -0.19 4.64
N LEU A 449 26.73 -0.35 3.36
CA LEU A 449 28.00 -0.96 2.97
C LEU A 449 29.17 0.00 3.20
N ASP A 450 30.22 -0.51 3.83
CA ASP A 450 31.50 0.19 3.95
C ASP A 450 32.19 0.28 2.57
N PRO A 451 32.47 1.50 2.06
CA PRO A 451 33.21 1.69 0.81
C PRO A 451 34.56 0.95 0.78
N ALA A 452 35.21 0.74 1.94
CA ALA A 452 36.50 0.08 2.04
C ALA A 452 36.50 -1.35 1.47
N LEU A 453 35.37 -2.06 1.52
CA LEU A 453 35.24 -3.41 0.96
C LEU A 453 35.45 -3.42 -0.57
N GLU A 454 34.92 -2.42 -1.25
CA GLU A 454 35.09 -2.27 -2.70
C GLU A 454 36.48 -1.75 -3.09
N GLU A 455 37.11 -0.96 -2.22
CA GLU A 455 38.47 -0.45 -2.40
C GLU A 455 39.50 -1.57 -2.20
N ALA A 456 39.35 -2.39 -1.15
CA ALA A 456 40.19 -3.56 -0.92
C ALA A 456 40.14 -4.54 -2.10
N ALA A 457 38.94 -4.84 -2.61
CA ALA A 457 38.79 -5.68 -3.80
C ALA A 457 39.45 -5.05 -5.04
N ALA A 458 39.39 -3.73 -5.19
CA ALA A 458 40.03 -3.02 -6.31
C ALA A 458 41.57 -3.11 -6.23
N SER A 459 42.14 -2.98 -5.03
CA SER A 459 43.59 -3.13 -4.79
C SER A 459 44.08 -4.54 -5.11
N LEU A 460 43.24 -5.56 -4.93
CA LEU A 460 43.50 -6.94 -5.36
C LEU A 460 43.27 -7.19 -6.87
N GLY A 461 43.10 -6.13 -7.67
CA GLY A 461 42.93 -6.23 -9.13
C GLY A 461 41.50 -6.52 -9.59
N ALA A 462 40.49 -6.48 -8.71
CA ALA A 462 39.11 -6.73 -9.13
C ALA A 462 38.52 -5.55 -9.94
N GLY A 463 38.22 -5.82 -11.22
CA GLY A 463 37.48 -4.88 -12.08
C GLY A 463 36.06 -4.56 -11.57
N ARG A 464 35.42 -3.53 -12.14
CA ARG A 464 34.09 -3.04 -11.70
C ARG A 464 33.02 -4.14 -11.66
N TRP A 465 32.99 -5.00 -12.68
CA TRP A 465 32.01 -6.07 -12.78
C TRP A 465 32.23 -7.18 -11.76
N ARG A 466 33.50 -7.54 -11.52
CA ARG A 466 33.88 -8.53 -10.49
C ARG A 466 33.57 -8.01 -9.08
N ARG A 467 33.82 -6.72 -8.79
CA ARG A 467 33.44 -6.10 -7.51
C ARG A 467 31.93 -6.08 -7.29
N LEU A 468 31.18 -5.74 -8.34
CA LEU A 468 29.72 -5.75 -8.26
C LEU A 468 29.17 -7.14 -7.94
N THR A 469 29.59 -8.17 -8.70
CA THR A 469 29.00 -9.51 -8.59
C THR A 469 29.54 -10.34 -7.43
N ARG A 470 30.79 -10.12 -7.00
CA ARG A 470 31.42 -10.91 -5.92
C ARG A 470 31.48 -10.21 -4.57
N VAL A 471 31.27 -8.90 -4.49
CA VAL A 471 31.31 -8.15 -3.23
C VAL A 471 29.97 -7.49 -2.96
N VAL A 472 29.54 -6.58 -3.83
CA VAL A 472 28.35 -5.74 -3.59
C VAL A 472 27.05 -6.55 -3.59
N LEU A 473 26.77 -7.31 -4.66
CA LEU A 473 25.51 -8.07 -4.77
C LEU A 473 25.35 -9.13 -3.66
N PRO A 474 26.38 -9.94 -3.32
CA PRO A 474 26.27 -10.91 -2.22
C PRO A 474 26.00 -10.26 -0.86
N LEU A 475 26.58 -9.09 -0.58
CA LEU A 475 26.35 -8.37 0.67
C LEU A 475 24.97 -7.68 0.68
N LEU A 476 24.47 -7.26 -0.48
CA LEU A 476 23.13 -6.65 -0.60
C LEU A 476 22.00 -7.66 -0.76
N ARG A 477 22.29 -8.96 -0.91
CA ARG A 477 21.26 -10.00 -1.12
C ARG A 477 20.08 -9.90 -0.14
N PRO A 478 20.24 -9.61 1.18
CA PRO A 478 19.10 -9.59 2.10
C PRO A 478 18.22 -8.38 1.84
N ALA A 479 18.81 -7.20 1.63
CA ALA A 479 18.09 -5.97 1.31
C ALA A 479 17.37 -6.06 -0.04
N LEU A 480 18.04 -6.61 -1.08
CA LEU A 480 17.44 -6.80 -2.39
C LEU A 480 16.31 -7.83 -2.36
N ALA A 481 16.48 -8.94 -1.63
CA ALA A 481 15.44 -9.95 -1.45
C ALA A 481 14.21 -9.38 -0.73
N ALA A 482 14.40 -8.59 0.33
CA ALA A 482 13.30 -7.92 1.03
C ALA A 482 12.53 -6.96 0.11
N GLY A 483 13.26 -6.13 -0.66
CA GLY A 483 12.65 -5.23 -1.65
C GLY A 483 11.91 -5.97 -2.77
N ALA A 484 12.49 -7.06 -3.27
CA ALA A 484 11.87 -7.91 -4.29
C ALA A 484 10.62 -8.62 -3.76
N GLY A 485 10.66 -9.12 -2.53
CA GLY A 485 9.52 -9.75 -1.89
C GLY A 485 8.33 -8.81 -1.74
N LEU A 486 8.58 -7.59 -1.25
CA LEU A 486 7.54 -6.57 -1.14
C LEU A 486 6.95 -6.19 -2.50
N ALA A 487 7.80 -5.95 -3.51
CA ALA A 487 7.37 -5.66 -4.87
C ALA A 487 6.53 -6.80 -5.49
N PHE A 488 6.96 -8.05 -5.29
CA PHE A 488 6.24 -9.21 -5.79
C PHE A 488 4.83 -9.32 -5.19
N ILE A 489 4.69 -9.16 -3.87
CA ILE A 489 3.39 -9.20 -3.21
C ILE A 489 2.48 -8.06 -3.71
N THR A 490 3.02 -6.84 -3.85
CA THR A 490 2.24 -5.69 -4.31
C THR A 490 1.75 -5.86 -5.73
N ALA A 491 2.60 -6.34 -6.64
CA ALA A 491 2.22 -6.65 -8.02
C ALA A 491 1.24 -7.83 -8.13
N LEU A 492 1.43 -8.89 -7.34
CA LEU A 492 0.60 -10.09 -7.38
C LEU A 492 -0.87 -9.78 -7.04
N GLY A 493 -1.08 -8.89 -6.08
CA GLY A 493 -2.39 -8.44 -5.63
C GLY A 493 -2.87 -7.11 -6.21
N ASP A 494 -2.19 -6.53 -7.22
CA ASP A 494 -2.56 -5.22 -7.73
C ASP A 494 -3.93 -5.27 -8.40
N PHE A 495 -4.81 -4.38 -7.95
CA PHE A 495 -6.16 -4.22 -8.50
C PHE A 495 -6.31 -2.89 -9.25
N ILE A 496 -5.59 -1.86 -8.81
CA ILE A 496 -5.86 -0.47 -9.19
C ILE A 496 -5.40 -0.20 -10.62
N VAL A 497 -4.22 -0.69 -10.99
CA VAL A 497 -3.75 -0.53 -12.37
C VAL A 497 -4.38 -1.60 -13.25
N SER A 498 -4.54 -2.80 -12.70
CA SER A 498 -5.21 -3.93 -13.34
C SER A 498 -6.57 -3.58 -13.91
N ILE A 499 -7.45 -2.92 -13.15
CA ILE A 499 -8.84 -2.66 -13.60
C ILE A 499 -8.92 -1.74 -14.81
N VAL A 500 -7.89 -0.93 -15.04
CA VAL A 500 -7.84 0.01 -16.16
C VAL A 500 -7.22 -0.60 -17.41
N LEU A 501 -6.21 -1.46 -17.24
CA LEU A 501 -5.30 -1.90 -18.30
C LEU A 501 -5.45 -3.38 -18.68
N TYR A 502 -6.20 -4.18 -17.92
CA TYR A 502 -6.36 -5.60 -18.23
C TYR A 502 -7.10 -5.82 -19.55
N THR A 503 -6.77 -6.94 -20.19
CA THR A 503 -7.48 -7.50 -21.34
C THR A 503 -8.08 -8.84 -20.96
N PHE A 504 -8.88 -9.43 -21.85
CA PHE A 504 -9.38 -10.79 -21.66
C PHE A 504 -8.25 -11.78 -21.37
N ASP A 505 -7.14 -11.68 -22.11
CA ASP A 505 -6.04 -12.64 -22.00
C ASP A 505 -5.11 -12.41 -20.82
N THR A 506 -5.04 -11.17 -20.33
CA THR A 506 -4.11 -10.75 -19.27
C THR A 506 -4.81 -10.54 -17.93
N ARG A 507 -6.06 -10.98 -17.81
CA ARG A 507 -6.86 -10.83 -16.60
C ARG A 507 -6.12 -11.42 -15.38
N PRO A 508 -5.77 -10.60 -14.37
CA PRO A 508 -5.15 -11.07 -13.14
C PRO A 508 -6.20 -11.53 -12.11
N ILE A 509 -5.71 -12.18 -11.06
CA ILE A 509 -6.48 -12.75 -9.95
C ILE A 509 -7.32 -11.70 -9.23
N SER A 510 -6.83 -10.47 -9.10
CA SER A 510 -7.57 -9.35 -8.49
C SER A 510 -8.81 -8.95 -9.30
N ILE A 511 -8.73 -9.00 -10.63
CA ILE A 511 -9.88 -8.74 -11.51
C ILE A 511 -10.82 -9.93 -11.52
N GLU A 512 -10.28 -11.14 -11.44
CA GLU A 512 -11.10 -12.35 -11.36
C GLU A 512 -11.90 -12.41 -10.06
N ILE A 513 -11.34 -11.97 -8.92
CA ILE A 513 -12.09 -11.78 -7.66
C ILE A 513 -13.32 -10.88 -7.91
N LEU A 514 -13.12 -9.71 -8.54
CA LEU A 514 -14.22 -8.80 -8.82
C LEU A 514 -15.25 -9.42 -9.78
N SER A 515 -14.78 -10.15 -10.81
CA SER A 515 -15.65 -10.84 -11.77
C SER A 515 -16.57 -11.83 -11.06
N ASN A 516 -16.02 -12.68 -10.20
CA ASN A 516 -16.79 -13.68 -9.44
C ASN A 516 -17.76 -13.02 -8.45
N LEU A 517 -17.37 -11.93 -7.79
CA LEU A 517 -18.29 -11.15 -6.95
C LEU A 517 -19.49 -10.61 -7.72
N ARG A 518 -19.28 -10.10 -8.94
CA ARG A 518 -20.36 -9.61 -9.80
C ARG A 518 -21.27 -10.74 -10.30
N LEU A 519 -20.71 -11.92 -10.52
CA LEU A 519 -21.45 -13.13 -10.89
C LEU A 519 -22.09 -13.85 -9.69
N GLN A 520 -21.95 -13.30 -8.48
CA GLN A 520 -22.41 -13.90 -7.22
C GLN A 520 -21.78 -15.27 -6.88
N ASP A 521 -20.65 -15.62 -7.52
CA ASP A 521 -19.83 -16.76 -7.13
C ASP A 521 -18.87 -16.34 -6.00
N LEU A 522 -19.43 -16.20 -4.79
CA LEU A 522 -18.68 -15.75 -3.61
C LEU A 522 -17.59 -16.76 -3.21
N GLY A 523 -17.84 -18.05 -3.45
CA GLY A 523 -16.93 -19.14 -3.14
C GLY A 523 -15.63 -19.05 -3.92
N MET A 524 -15.72 -18.94 -5.25
CA MET A 524 -14.53 -18.76 -6.10
C MET A 524 -13.83 -17.43 -5.84
N ALA A 525 -14.57 -16.34 -5.62
CA ALA A 525 -13.98 -15.06 -5.23
C ALA A 525 -13.15 -15.19 -3.93
N ALA A 526 -13.65 -15.94 -2.95
CA ALA A 526 -12.96 -16.21 -1.71
C ALA A 526 -11.72 -17.11 -1.90
N VAL A 527 -11.77 -18.14 -2.75
CA VAL A 527 -10.59 -18.97 -3.09
C VAL A 527 -9.43 -18.11 -3.59
N TYR A 528 -9.68 -17.22 -4.55
CA TYR A 528 -8.66 -16.29 -5.05
C TYR A 528 -8.17 -15.33 -3.96
N GLY A 529 -9.07 -14.86 -3.09
CA GLY A 529 -8.71 -14.06 -1.93
C GLY A 529 -7.78 -14.80 -0.95
N VAL A 530 -8.07 -16.07 -0.66
CA VAL A 530 -7.24 -16.93 0.20
C VAL A 530 -5.87 -17.15 -0.43
N LEU A 531 -5.80 -17.41 -1.74
CA LEU A 531 -4.52 -17.56 -2.45
C LEU A 531 -3.67 -16.30 -2.34
N LEU A 532 -4.26 -15.12 -2.56
CA LEU A 532 -3.57 -13.86 -2.39
C LEU A 532 -3.11 -13.62 -0.95
N MET A 533 -3.99 -13.87 0.03
CA MET A 533 -3.67 -13.72 1.45
C MET A 533 -2.53 -14.66 1.87
N THR A 534 -2.57 -15.92 1.45
CA THR A 534 -1.55 -16.93 1.78
C THR A 534 -0.24 -16.64 1.08
N ALA A 535 -0.25 -16.20 -0.18
CA ALA A 535 0.94 -15.75 -0.90
C ALA A 535 1.58 -14.54 -0.22
N SER A 536 0.80 -13.53 0.18
CA SER A 536 1.29 -12.37 0.93
C SER A 536 1.88 -12.76 2.28
N ALA A 537 1.22 -13.66 3.02
CA ALA A 537 1.71 -14.14 4.32
C ALA A 537 3.00 -14.96 4.18
N ALA A 538 3.06 -15.88 3.23
CA ALA A 538 4.25 -16.69 2.96
C ALA A 538 5.44 -15.81 2.58
N ALA A 539 5.20 -14.83 1.70
CA ALA A 539 6.18 -13.84 1.31
C ALA A 539 6.67 -13.01 2.52
N PHE A 540 5.76 -12.51 3.35
CA PHE A 540 6.10 -11.80 4.58
C PHE A 540 6.96 -12.64 5.53
N LEU A 541 6.65 -13.94 5.69
CA LEU A 541 7.42 -14.85 6.54
C LEU A 541 8.81 -15.19 5.95
N LEU A 542 8.89 -15.44 4.65
CA LEU A 542 10.15 -15.78 3.97
C LEU A 542 11.13 -14.59 3.96
N TRP A 543 10.62 -13.37 3.80
CA TRP A 543 11.46 -12.17 3.68
C TRP A 543 11.59 -11.36 4.97
N GLY A 544 10.63 -11.44 5.90
CA GLY A 544 10.67 -10.75 7.19
C GLY A 544 11.69 -11.32 8.19
N GLN A 545 12.15 -12.57 8.00
CA GLN A 545 13.17 -13.17 8.87
C GLN A 545 14.60 -12.69 8.59
N GLY A 546 14.82 -11.91 7.51
CA GLY A 546 16.13 -11.38 7.16
C GLY A 546 16.65 -10.25 8.06
N GLU A 547 15.81 -9.62 8.87
CA GLU A 547 16.20 -8.53 9.80
C GLU A 547 16.47 -9.01 11.24
N ALA A 548 16.23 -10.28 11.55
CA ALA A 548 16.27 -10.82 12.93
C ALA A 548 17.48 -11.74 13.22
N ARG A 549 18.45 -11.82 12.31
CA ARG A 549 19.73 -12.52 12.49
C ARG A 549 20.86 -11.62 12.03
#